data_AF-A0A455UEJ7-F1
#
_entry.id   AF-A0A455UEJ7-F1
#
_cell.length_a   1.000
_cell.length_b   1.000
_cell.length_c   1.000
_cell.angle_alpha   90.00
_cell.angle_beta   90.00
_cell.angle_gamma   90.00
#
_symmetry.space_group_name_H-M   'P 1'
#
loop_
_entity.id
_entity.type
_entity.pdbx_description
1 polymer ?
#
loop_
_entity_poly.entity_id
_entity_poly.type
_entity_poly.pdbx_seq_one_letter_code
_entity_poly.pdbx_strand_id
1 'polypeptide(L)'
;MHGAQQSLCPYNAAPWPEAPRGFPPLKAVCEQSATWQPDNRQGYMYRGGESAAHARLNDYLWRLRGAATYKKTRNGLLGANFSTRVSPWLARGCLSARQVNDAVKAWEAEYGSSESSYWITFELLWREYFIRAAELEGPKMFGSRQPAKPCAAFNAWRNGTTGLPFVDAAMLELRYTGWLSNRARQNVASFWLTI
;
A
#
# COMPACT_ATOMS: atom_id res chain seq x y z
N MET A 1 -8.68 -51.36 17.22
CA MET A 1 -8.92 -50.86 15.86
C MET A 1 -9.69 -49.55 15.97
N HIS A 2 -8.99 -48.42 15.96
CA HIS A 2 -9.60 -47.09 16.00
C HIS A 2 -9.57 -46.50 14.60
N GLY A 3 -10.74 -46.32 14.01
CA GLY A 3 -10.91 -45.65 12.73
C GLY A 3 -10.67 -44.16 12.89
N ALA A 4 -9.65 -43.64 12.21
CA ALA A 4 -9.40 -42.21 12.11
C ALA A 4 -10.46 -41.58 11.20
N GLN A 5 -11.33 -40.74 11.76
CA GLN A 5 -12.17 -39.84 10.97
C GLN A 5 -11.26 -38.78 10.33
N GLN A 6 -11.19 -38.80 8.99
CA GLN A 6 -10.62 -37.71 8.20
C GLN A 6 -11.38 -36.42 8.51
N SER A 7 -10.63 -35.43 9.04
CA SER A 7 -11.08 -34.06 9.19
C SER A 7 -11.36 -33.47 7.80
N LEU A 8 -12.63 -33.33 7.45
CA LEU A 8 -13.06 -32.53 6.31
C LEU A 8 -12.85 -31.06 6.67
N CYS A 9 -11.85 -30.39 6.08
CA CYS A 9 -11.78 -28.93 6.09
C CYS A 9 -13.07 -28.38 5.46
N PRO A 10 -13.95 -27.68 6.22
CA PRO A 10 -15.02 -26.95 5.58
C PRO A 10 -14.42 -25.68 4.98
N TYR A 11 -15.04 -25.16 3.92
CA TYR A 11 -14.65 -23.99 3.12
C TYR A 11 -13.74 -24.27 1.91
N ASN A 12 -14.30 -24.97 0.93
CA ASN A 12 -14.04 -24.60 -0.47
C ASN A 12 -14.63 -23.20 -0.69
N ALA A 13 -13.82 -22.16 -0.51
CA ALA A 13 -14.20 -20.83 -0.97
C ALA A 13 -14.49 -20.90 -2.48
N ALA A 14 -15.54 -20.23 -2.94
CA ALA A 14 -15.85 -20.14 -4.36
C ALA A 14 -14.58 -19.69 -5.12
N PRO A 15 -14.31 -20.24 -6.32
CA PRO A 15 -13.19 -19.77 -7.13
C PRO A 15 -13.32 -18.26 -7.32
N TRP A 16 -12.19 -17.56 -7.19
CA TRP A 16 -12.16 -16.12 -7.39
C TRP A 16 -12.74 -15.81 -8.78
N PRO A 17 -13.67 -14.85 -8.90
CA PRO A 17 -14.16 -14.45 -10.21
C PRO A 17 -12.97 -14.00 -11.07
N GLU A 18 -13.03 -14.27 -12.39
CA GLU A 18 -12.02 -13.76 -13.31
C GLU A 18 -12.02 -12.24 -13.28
N ALA A 19 -11.12 -11.66 -12.49
CA ALA A 19 -10.86 -10.23 -12.44
C ALA A 19 -9.72 -9.89 -13.41
N PRO A 20 -9.75 -8.72 -14.07
CA PRO A 20 -8.63 -8.26 -14.90
C PRO A 20 -7.34 -8.25 -14.08
N ARG A 21 -6.41 -9.15 -14.43
CA ARG A 21 -5.07 -9.24 -13.82
C ARG A 21 -4.20 -8.12 -14.35
N GLY A 22 -4.26 -6.94 -13.73
CA GLY A 22 -3.44 -5.78 -14.09
C GLY A 22 -3.99 -4.44 -13.61
N PHE A 23 -3.17 -3.40 -13.71
CA PHE A 23 -3.67 -2.03 -13.61
C PHE A 23 -4.47 -1.72 -14.90
N PRO A 24 -5.71 -1.21 -14.82
CA PRO A 24 -6.37 -0.67 -16.01
C PRO A 24 -5.49 0.45 -16.58
N PRO A 25 -5.39 0.58 -17.91
CA PRO A 25 -4.63 1.67 -18.49
C PRO A 25 -5.24 3.00 -18.02
N LEU A 26 -4.41 4.00 -17.71
CA LEU A 26 -4.87 5.25 -17.09
C LEU A 26 -5.95 5.98 -17.91
N LYS A 27 -6.02 5.72 -19.22
CA LYS A 27 -7.10 6.18 -20.11
C LYS A 27 -8.49 5.73 -19.70
N ALA A 28 -8.60 4.63 -18.93
CA ALA A 28 -9.87 4.10 -18.44
C ALA A 28 -10.34 4.78 -17.14
N VAL A 29 -9.53 5.66 -16.54
CA VAL A 29 -9.89 6.42 -15.32
C VAL A 29 -10.51 7.77 -15.71
N CYS A 30 -9.79 8.60 -16.46
CA CYS A 30 -10.30 9.80 -17.14
C CYS A 30 -9.34 10.24 -18.27
N GLU A 31 -9.78 11.19 -19.12
CA GLU A 31 -8.94 11.75 -20.19
C GLU A 31 -7.66 12.41 -19.66
N GLN A 32 -7.74 13.08 -18.52
CA GLN A 32 -6.60 13.77 -17.90
C GLN A 32 -5.53 12.80 -17.38
N SER A 33 -5.93 11.63 -16.90
CA SER A 33 -4.97 10.60 -16.48
C SER A 33 -4.40 9.82 -17.66
N ALA A 34 -5.06 9.82 -18.83
CA ALA A 34 -4.60 9.10 -20.01
C ALA A 34 -3.19 9.51 -20.45
N THR A 35 -2.83 10.78 -20.26
CA THR A 35 -1.52 11.33 -20.61
C THR A 35 -0.56 11.41 -19.43
N TRP A 36 -0.98 10.98 -18.23
CA TRP A 36 -0.10 11.00 -17.08
C TRP A 36 1.05 10.01 -17.29
N GLN A 37 2.27 10.50 -17.11
CA GLN A 37 3.48 9.71 -17.16
C GLN A 37 4.22 9.92 -15.84
N PRO A 38 4.75 8.85 -15.23
CA PRO A 38 5.55 9.00 -14.03
C PRO A 38 6.84 9.76 -14.37
N ASP A 39 7.31 10.59 -13.45
CA ASP A 39 8.52 11.37 -13.63
C ASP A 39 9.77 10.46 -13.64
N ASN A 40 10.69 10.70 -14.58
CA ASN A 40 11.91 9.91 -14.75
C ASN A 40 12.87 10.00 -13.56
N ARG A 41 12.74 11.01 -12.70
CA ARG A 41 13.53 11.19 -11.48
C ARG A 41 13.10 10.24 -10.35
N GLN A 42 12.01 9.48 -10.53
CA GLN A 42 11.57 8.53 -9.51
C GLN A 42 12.64 7.45 -9.27
N GLY A 43 13.02 7.24 -8.00
CA GLY A 43 13.99 6.20 -7.64
C GLY A 43 13.42 4.77 -7.73
N TYR A 44 12.12 4.62 -7.97
CA TYR A 44 11.45 3.33 -8.11
C TYR A 44 10.24 3.45 -9.03
N MET A 45 10.20 2.65 -10.09
CA MET A 45 9.08 2.58 -11.02
C MET A 45 8.22 1.35 -10.73
N TYR A 46 6.93 1.56 -10.48
CA TYR A 46 5.99 0.46 -10.31
C TYR A 46 5.70 -0.25 -11.64
N ARG A 47 5.73 -1.59 -11.61
CA ARG A 47 5.23 -2.44 -12.70
C ARG A 47 4.00 -3.20 -12.21
N GLY A 48 2.98 -3.24 -13.05
CA GLY A 48 1.75 -3.98 -12.78
C GLY A 48 1.93 -5.49 -12.79
N GLY A 49 0.95 -6.18 -12.21
CA GLY A 49 0.82 -7.63 -12.28
C GLY A 49 1.40 -8.38 -11.08
N GLU A 50 0.92 -9.60 -10.91
CA GLU A 50 1.30 -10.55 -9.85
C GLU A 50 2.80 -10.87 -9.87
N SER A 51 3.37 -11.11 -11.06
CA SER A 51 4.80 -11.41 -11.20
C SER A 51 5.69 -10.27 -10.65
N ALA A 52 5.34 -9.01 -10.94
CA ALA A 52 6.06 -7.86 -10.41
C ALA A 52 5.88 -7.72 -8.89
N ALA A 53 4.71 -8.08 -8.36
CA ALA A 53 4.43 -8.08 -6.93
C ALA A 53 5.32 -9.07 -6.17
N HIS A 54 5.36 -10.32 -6.64
CA HIS A 54 6.20 -11.37 -6.06
C HIS A 54 7.68 -11.04 -6.19
N ALA A 55 8.12 -10.52 -7.35
CA ALA A 55 9.49 -10.09 -7.53
C ALA A 55 9.88 -9.02 -6.50
N ARG A 56 9.04 -8.00 -6.29
CA ARG A 56 9.31 -6.95 -5.28
C ARG A 56 9.31 -7.49 -3.85
N LEU A 57 8.34 -8.34 -3.49
CA LEU A 57 8.29 -8.92 -2.14
C LEU A 57 9.54 -9.78 -1.88
N ASN A 58 9.91 -10.64 -2.84
CA ASN A 58 11.07 -11.51 -2.75
C ASN A 58 12.37 -10.70 -2.65
N ASP A 59 12.52 -9.68 -3.48
CA ASP A 59 13.63 -8.74 -3.46
C ASP A 59 13.80 -8.07 -2.10
N TYR A 60 12.70 -7.58 -1.52
CA TYR A 60 12.70 -6.90 -0.24
C TYR A 60 13.06 -7.82 0.93
N LEU A 61 12.47 -9.02 0.97
CA LEU A 61 12.69 -9.96 2.07
C LEU A 61 14.07 -10.61 1.97
N TRP A 62 14.42 -11.20 0.83
CA TRP A 62 15.56 -12.10 0.72
C TRP A 62 16.84 -11.38 0.29
N ARG A 63 16.81 -10.60 -0.80
CA ARG A 63 18.01 -9.90 -1.28
C ARG A 63 18.38 -8.73 -0.39
N LEU A 64 17.40 -7.89 -0.03
CA LEU A 64 17.62 -6.68 0.77
C LEU A 64 17.61 -6.92 2.27
N ARG A 65 17.14 -8.09 2.73
CA ARG A 65 16.95 -8.40 4.16
C ARG A 65 16.13 -7.33 4.90
N GLY A 66 15.20 -6.70 4.19
CA GLY A 66 14.45 -5.55 4.70
C GLY A 66 13.58 -5.87 5.92
N ALA A 67 13.15 -7.13 6.08
CA ALA A 67 12.41 -7.59 7.24
C ALA A 67 13.20 -7.44 8.55
N ALA A 68 14.54 -7.53 8.53
CA ALA A 68 15.37 -7.36 9.73
C ALA A 68 15.33 -5.92 10.29
N THR A 69 15.06 -4.92 9.43
CA THR A 69 15.16 -3.50 9.78
C THR A 69 13.86 -2.72 9.60
N TYR A 70 12.79 -3.36 9.10
CA TYR A 70 11.54 -2.70 8.70
C TYR A 70 11.00 -1.72 9.74
N LYS A 71 10.91 -2.10 11.03
CA LYS A 71 10.39 -1.19 12.08
C LYS A 71 11.24 0.07 12.22
N LYS A 72 12.56 -0.04 12.07
CA LYS A 72 13.51 1.08 12.15
C LYS A 72 13.45 1.98 10.92
N THR A 73 13.19 1.40 9.73
CA THR A 73 13.26 2.12 8.46
C THR A 73 11.92 2.63 7.95
N ARG A 74 10.78 2.07 8.36
CA ARG A 74 9.44 2.34 7.76
C ARG A 74 9.01 3.82 7.75
N ASN A 75 9.60 4.66 8.59
CA ASN A 75 9.34 6.11 8.62
C ASN A 75 10.22 6.92 7.64
N GLY A 76 11.07 6.25 6.86
CA GLY A 76 11.86 6.87 5.80
C GLY A 76 10.99 7.54 4.73
N LEU A 77 11.58 8.53 4.06
CA LEU A 77 10.93 9.31 3.01
C LEU A 77 11.55 9.05 1.63
N LEU A 78 12.86 8.85 1.58
CA LEU A 78 13.62 8.75 0.34
C LEU A 78 14.04 7.31 0.04
N GLY A 79 13.96 6.95 -1.24
CA GLY A 79 14.36 5.64 -1.75
C GLY A 79 13.26 4.58 -1.68
N ALA A 80 13.55 3.42 -2.29
CA ALA A 80 12.58 2.34 -2.39
C ALA A 80 12.58 1.41 -1.16
N ASN A 81 13.67 1.34 -0.42
CA ASN A 81 13.97 0.18 0.43
C ASN A 81 13.72 0.41 1.92
N PHE A 82 13.19 1.57 2.30
CA PHE A 82 12.84 1.86 3.68
C PHE A 82 11.57 1.10 4.14
N SER A 83 10.76 0.61 3.20
CA SER A 83 9.56 -0.21 3.46
C SER A 83 9.36 -1.26 2.35
N THR A 84 8.43 -2.19 2.56
CA THR A 84 8.09 -3.25 1.59
C THR A 84 7.67 -2.68 0.23
N ARG A 85 6.97 -1.54 0.23
CA ARG A 85 6.37 -0.87 -0.94
C ARG A 85 5.39 -1.75 -1.71
N VAL A 86 4.79 -2.76 -1.08
CA VAL A 86 3.86 -3.70 -1.74
C VAL A 86 2.41 -3.21 -1.87
N SER A 87 2.11 -2.00 -1.35
CA SER A 87 0.74 -1.50 -1.25
C SER A 87 -0.04 -1.41 -2.57
N PRO A 88 0.55 -1.05 -3.74
CA PRO A 88 -0.22 -0.99 -4.98
C PRO A 88 -0.71 -2.38 -5.45
N TRP A 89 0.09 -3.43 -5.23
CA TRP A 89 -0.31 -4.79 -5.59
C TRP A 89 -1.33 -5.37 -4.62
N LEU A 90 -1.22 -5.06 -3.32
CA LEU A 90 -2.24 -5.40 -2.31
C LEU A 90 -3.60 -4.75 -2.61
N ALA A 91 -3.60 -3.49 -3.06
CA ALA A 91 -4.83 -2.75 -3.38
C ALA A 91 -5.56 -3.29 -4.62
N ARG A 92 -4.86 -4.04 -5.48
CA ARG A 92 -5.39 -4.59 -6.73
C ARG A 92 -5.52 -6.11 -6.73
N GLY A 93 -5.21 -6.77 -5.62
CA GLY A 93 -5.26 -8.23 -5.52
C GLY A 93 -4.18 -8.96 -6.35
N CYS A 94 -3.15 -8.25 -6.83
CA CYS A 94 -1.96 -8.88 -7.45
C CYS A 94 -1.08 -9.56 -6.38
N LEU A 95 -1.31 -9.25 -5.11
CA LEU A 95 -0.70 -9.88 -3.95
C LEU A 95 -1.76 -9.90 -2.85
N SER A 96 -1.88 -11.01 -2.12
CA SER A 96 -2.78 -11.13 -0.97
C SER A 96 -2.04 -10.91 0.35
N ALA A 97 -2.77 -10.48 1.38
CA ALA A 97 -2.20 -10.33 2.72
C ALA A 97 -1.65 -11.64 3.28
N ARG A 98 -2.30 -12.78 2.98
CA ARG A 98 -1.81 -14.12 3.34
C ARG A 98 -0.48 -14.43 2.67
N GLN A 99 -0.35 -14.21 1.35
CA GLN A 99 0.93 -14.41 0.66
C GLN A 99 2.06 -13.55 1.25
N VAL A 100 1.78 -12.31 1.67
CA VAL A 100 2.80 -11.48 2.35
C VAL A 100 3.16 -12.07 3.71
N ASN A 101 2.16 -12.45 4.52
CA ASN A 101 2.40 -13.05 5.83
C ASN A 101 3.18 -14.36 5.74
N ASP A 102 2.80 -15.25 4.82
CA ASP A 102 3.46 -16.54 4.60
C ASP A 102 4.91 -16.35 4.14
N ALA A 103 5.17 -15.38 3.26
CA ALA A 103 6.53 -15.03 2.85
C ALA A 103 7.37 -14.46 4.01
N VAL A 104 6.77 -13.64 4.87
CA VAL A 104 7.44 -13.17 6.11
C VAL A 104 7.72 -14.35 7.03
N LYS A 105 6.78 -15.28 7.22
CA LYS A 105 6.99 -16.48 8.06
C LYS A 105 8.07 -17.40 7.51
N ALA A 106 8.14 -17.59 6.20
CA ALA A 106 9.22 -18.32 5.55
C ALA A 106 10.58 -17.65 5.79
N TRP A 107 10.64 -16.32 5.70
CA TRP A 107 11.85 -15.56 6.00
C TRP A 107 12.26 -15.68 7.48
N GLU A 108 11.29 -15.58 8.41
CA GLU A 108 11.54 -15.74 9.85
C GLU A 108 12.01 -17.15 10.21
N ALA A 109 11.62 -18.18 9.45
CA ALA A 109 12.10 -19.55 9.66
C ALA A 109 13.60 -19.70 9.33
N GLU A 110 14.15 -18.90 8.41
CA GLU A 110 15.56 -18.94 8.04
C GLU A 110 16.44 -17.97 8.86
N TYR A 111 15.92 -16.77 9.15
CA TYR A 111 16.71 -15.69 9.77
C TYR A 111 16.31 -15.38 11.22
N GLY A 112 15.29 -16.06 11.74
CA GLY A 112 14.69 -15.78 13.05
C GLY A 112 13.63 -14.67 12.97
N SER A 113 12.67 -14.73 13.89
CA SER A 113 11.70 -13.65 14.09
C SER A 113 12.33 -12.48 14.85
N SER A 114 11.90 -11.29 14.51
CA SER A 114 12.32 -10.04 15.14
C SER A 114 11.13 -9.11 15.29
N GLU A 115 11.31 -8.05 16.08
CA GLU A 115 10.30 -7.00 16.16
C GLU A 115 10.05 -6.35 14.79
N SER A 116 11.08 -6.23 13.95
CA SER A 116 10.97 -5.66 12.60
C SER A 116 10.13 -6.53 11.66
N SER A 117 10.36 -7.85 11.64
CA SER A 117 9.62 -8.77 10.78
C SER A 117 8.16 -8.89 11.23
N TYR A 118 7.92 -8.97 12.54
CA TYR A 118 6.56 -8.89 13.11
C TYR A 118 5.84 -7.61 12.71
N TRP A 119 6.54 -6.47 12.68
CA TRP A 119 5.91 -5.19 12.35
C TRP A 119 5.39 -5.14 10.91
N ILE A 120 5.91 -5.95 9.98
CA ILE A 120 5.32 -6.08 8.63
C ILE A 120 3.91 -6.67 8.75
N THR A 121 3.74 -7.76 9.50
CA THR A 121 2.43 -8.38 9.75
C THR A 121 1.51 -7.45 10.54
N PHE A 122 2.04 -6.71 11.52
CA PHE A 122 1.25 -5.71 12.27
C PHE A 122 0.62 -4.65 11.36
N GLU A 123 1.35 -4.17 10.35
CA GLU A 123 0.84 -3.18 9.40
C GLU A 123 -0.18 -3.79 8.42
N LEU A 124 -0.11 -5.09 8.15
CA LEU A 124 -1.19 -5.81 7.46
C LEU A 124 -2.47 -5.88 8.33
N LEU A 125 -2.34 -6.04 9.65
CA LEU A 125 -3.51 -6.00 10.53
C LEU A 125 -4.23 -4.65 10.50
N TRP A 126 -3.50 -3.54 10.34
CA TRP A 126 -4.12 -2.22 10.09
C TRP A 126 -4.93 -2.19 8.78
N ARG A 127 -4.43 -2.85 7.72
CA ARG A 127 -5.20 -3.01 6.47
C ARG A 127 -6.48 -3.79 6.71
N GLU A 128 -6.41 -4.94 7.39
CA GLU A 128 -7.59 -5.75 7.70
C GLU A 128 -8.60 -4.99 8.58
N TYR A 129 -8.10 -4.25 9.56
CA TYR A 129 -8.92 -3.39 10.42
C TYR A 129 -9.72 -2.37 9.61
N PHE A 130 -9.08 -1.63 8.69
CA PHE A 130 -9.78 -0.63 7.89
C PHE A 130 -10.75 -1.23 6.86
N ILE A 131 -10.44 -2.40 6.29
CA ILE A 131 -11.40 -3.15 5.46
C ILE A 131 -12.63 -3.52 6.29
N ARG A 132 -12.42 -4.08 7.49
CA ARG A 132 -13.52 -4.47 8.37
C ARG A 132 -14.33 -3.26 8.87
N ALA A 133 -13.67 -2.17 9.21
CA ALA A 133 -14.33 -0.93 9.59
C ALA A 133 -15.19 -0.39 8.44
N ALA A 134 -14.71 -0.43 7.20
CA ALA A 134 -15.48 0.00 6.04
C ALA A 134 -16.71 -0.86 5.78
N GLU A 135 -16.62 -2.17 5.97
CA GLU A 135 -17.77 -3.09 5.89
C GLU A 135 -18.84 -2.79 6.95
N LEU A 136 -18.41 -2.50 8.18
CA LEU A 136 -19.31 -2.26 9.31
C LEU A 136 -19.98 -0.87 9.22
N GLU A 137 -19.22 0.16 8.85
CA GLU A 137 -19.71 1.54 8.79
C GLU A 137 -20.43 1.85 7.48
N GLY A 138 -20.08 1.16 6.39
CA GLY A 138 -20.63 1.40 5.06
C GLY A 138 -20.54 2.88 4.66
N PRO A 139 -21.61 3.48 4.13
CA PRO A 139 -21.63 4.90 3.76
C PRO A 139 -21.33 5.88 4.90
N LYS A 140 -21.55 5.48 6.17
CA LYS A 140 -21.32 6.37 7.33
C LYS A 140 -19.85 6.72 7.50
N MET A 141 -18.93 5.87 7.01
CA MET A 141 -17.48 6.11 7.06
C MET A 141 -17.08 7.43 6.37
N PHE A 142 -17.84 7.87 5.37
CA PHE A 142 -17.56 9.11 4.64
C PHE A 142 -18.13 10.37 5.30
N GLY A 143 -18.89 10.19 6.40
CA GLY A 143 -19.59 11.27 7.08
C GLY A 143 -20.72 11.89 6.23
N SER A 144 -21.45 12.83 6.82
CA SER A 144 -22.53 13.57 6.15
C SER A 144 -22.07 14.93 5.59
N ARG A 145 -20.83 15.34 5.88
CA ARG A 145 -20.30 16.65 5.49
C ARG A 145 -19.94 16.62 4.01
N GLN A 146 -20.59 17.49 3.23
CA GLN A 146 -20.23 17.69 1.84
C GLN A 146 -18.80 18.26 1.73
N PRO A 147 -17.99 17.79 0.77
CA PRO A 147 -16.68 18.39 0.52
C PRO A 147 -16.84 19.88 0.21
N ALA A 148 -16.03 20.72 0.83
CA ALA A 148 -15.97 22.12 0.45
C ALA A 148 -15.55 22.24 -1.02
N LYS A 149 -16.06 23.25 -1.73
CA LYS A 149 -15.60 23.55 -3.08
C LYS A 149 -14.09 23.83 -3.05
N PRO A 150 -13.32 23.37 -4.07
CA PRO A 150 -11.90 23.66 -4.16
C PRO A 150 -11.62 25.16 -4.02
N CYS A 151 -10.85 25.54 -3.01
CA CYS A 151 -10.42 26.92 -2.77
C CYS A 151 -8.96 27.12 -3.21
N ALA A 152 -8.46 28.35 -3.13
CA ALA A 152 -7.07 28.66 -3.43
C ALA A 152 -6.08 27.83 -2.58
N ALA A 153 -6.36 27.67 -1.28
CA ALA A 153 -5.54 26.87 -0.37
C ALA A 153 -5.52 25.38 -0.76
N PHE A 154 -6.67 24.81 -1.14
CA PHE A 154 -6.73 23.43 -1.65
C PHE A 154 -5.89 23.27 -2.92
N ASN A 155 -5.98 24.23 -3.85
CA ASN A 155 -5.18 24.18 -5.08
C ASN A 155 -3.68 24.30 -4.78
N ALA A 156 -3.27 25.14 -3.82
CA ALA A 156 -1.88 25.25 -3.40
C ALA A 156 -1.38 23.94 -2.77
N TRP A 157 -2.17 23.33 -1.87
CA TRP A 157 -1.86 22.02 -1.28
C TRP A 157 -1.77 20.93 -2.36
N ARG A 158 -2.78 20.81 -3.22
CA ARG A 158 -2.81 19.84 -4.32
C ARG A 158 -1.61 19.97 -5.26
N ASN A 159 -1.19 21.21 -5.54
CA ASN A 159 -0.12 21.49 -6.50
C ASN A 159 1.28 21.52 -5.89
N GLY A 160 1.41 21.42 -4.56
CA GLY A 160 2.69 21.54 -3.86
C GLY A 160 3.28 22.95 -3.92
N THR A 161 2.45 23.96 -3.68
CA THR A 161 2.84 25.39 -3.66
C THR A 161 2.31 26.09 -2.41
N THR A 162 2.31 25.41 -1.27
CA THR A 162 1.88 25.91 0.04
C THR A 162 2.91 26.84 0.68
N GLY A 163 4.17 26.79 0.23
CA GLY A 163 5.29 27.51 0.83
C GLY A 163 5.96 26.75 1.98
N LEU A 164 5.45 25.57 2.35
CA LEU A 164 6.07 24.67 3.32
C LEU A 164 6.82 23.56 2.59
N PRO A 165 8.17 23.55 2.60
CA PRO A 165 8.96 22.64 1.77
C PRO A 165 8.61 21.16 1.93
N PHE A 166 8.30 20.72 3.16
CA PHE A 166 7.92 19.33 3.42
C PHE A 166 6.60 18.94 2.76
N VAL A 167 5.56 19.79 2.90
CA VAL A 167 4.24 19.53 2.31
C VAL A 167 4.33 19.60 0.79
N ASP A 168 5.03 20.60 0.28
CA ASP A 168 5.18 20.81 -1.16
C ASP A 168 5.93 19.64 -1.81
N ALA A 169 7.05 19.19 -1.23
CA ALA A 169 7.78 18.03 -1.72
C ALA A 169 6.93 16.75 -1.73
N ALA A 170 6.15 16.51 -0.66
CA ALA A 170 5.27 15.35 -0.57
C ALA A 170 4.15 15.38 -1.63
N MET A 171 3.51 16.53 -1.83
CA MET A 171 2.43 16.66 -2.83
C MET A 171 2.97 16.56 -4.26
N LEU A 172 4.19 17.06 -4.51
CA LEU A 172 4.90 16.85 -5.78
C LEU A 172 5.28 15.37 -5.98
N GLU A 173 5.78 14.67 -4.95
CA GLU A 173 6.06 13.22 -5.03
C GLU A 173 4.80 12.44 -5.42
N LEU A 174 3.67 12.72 -4.76
CA LEU A 174 2.39 12.09 -5.07
C LEU A 174 1.96 12.36 -6.51
N ARG A 175 2.07 13.61 -6.97
CA ARG A 175 1.69 14.02 -8.33
C ARG A 175 2.52 13.33 -9.40
N TYR A 176 3.82 13.19 -9.18
CA TYR A 176 4.76 12.71 -10.19
C TYR A 176 5.00 11.20 -10.15
N THR A 177 4.71 10.53 -9.03
CA THR A 177 4.98 9.09 -8.88
C THR A 177 3.74 8.26 -8.58
N GLY A 178 2.63 8.90 -8.17
CA GLY A 178 1.42 8.20 -7.73
C GLY A 178 1.59 7.48 -6.38
N TRP A 179 2.69 7.70 -5.66
CA TRP A 179 2.96 7.06 -4.38
C TRP A 179 3.48 8.08 -3.36
N LEU A 180 3.22 7.80 -2.09
CA LEU A 180 3.71 8.60 -0.98
C LEU A 180 4.07 7.70 0.21
N SER A 181 5.13 8.04 0.96
CA SER A 181 5.47 7.33 2.20
C SER A 181 4.36 7.47 3.24
N ASN A 182 4.20 6.48 4.13
CA ASN A 182 3.18 6.57 5.19
C ASN A 182 3.38 7.82 6.07
N ARG A 183 4.64 8.15 6.39
CA ARG A 183 4.98 9.34 7.17
C ARG A 183 4.55 10.62 6.46
N ALA A 184 4.79 10.75 5.16
CA ALA A 184 4.36 11.91 4.40
C ALA A 184 2.82 11.98 4.28
N ARG A 185 2.12 10.85 4.08
CA ARG A 185 0.62 10.81 4.06
C ARG A 185 0.01 11.38 5.33
N GLN A 186 0.51 10.95 6.49
CA GLN A 186 0.03 11.44 7.79
C GLN A 186 0.21 12.96 7.92
N ASN A 187 1.38 13.47 7.54
CA ASN A 187 1.70 14.89 7.64
C ASN A 187 0.87 15.75 6.67
N VAL A 188 0.77 15.38 5.38
CA VAL A 188 0.02 16.20 4.41
C VAL A 188 -1.48 16.18 4.67
N ALA A 189 -2.01 15.07 5.21
CA ALA A 189 -3.40 14.98 5.65
C ALA A 189 -3.65 15.84 6.90
N SER A 190 -2.76 15.76 7.90
CA SER A 190 -2.86 16.59 9.12
C SER A 190 -2.75 18.07 8.80
N PHE A 191 -1.83 18.44 7.92
CA PHE A 191 -1.66 19.82 7.45
C PHE A 191 -2.95 20.34 6.83
N TRP A 192 -3.55 19.59 5.90
CA TRP A 192 -4.80 19.98 5.25
C TRP A 192 -5.96 20.17 6.25
N LEU A 193 -6.07 19.31 7.26
CA LEU A 193 -7.14 19.44 8.26
C LEU A 193 -6.96 20.63 9.21
N THR A 194 -5.77 21.24 9.25
CA THR A 194 -5.44 22.34 10.15
C THR A 194 -5.58 23.72 9.48
N ILE A 195 -5.62 23.78 8.15
CA ILE A 195 -5.75 25.02 7.35
C ILE A 195 -7.16 25.18 6.77
#